data_AF-A0A0K0GDP9-F1
#
_entry.id   AF-A0A0K0GDP9-F1
#
_cell.length_a   1.000
_cell.length_b   1.000
_cell.length_c   1.000
_cell.angle_alpha   90.00
_cell.angle_beta   90.00
_cell.angle_gamma   90.00
#
_symmetry.space_group_name_H-M   'P 1'
#
loop_
_entity.id
_entity.type
_entity.pdbx_description
1 polymer ?
#
loop_
_entity_poly.entity_id
_entity_poly.type
_entity_poly.pdbx_seq_one_letter_code
_entity_poly.pdbx_strand_id
1 'polypeptide(L)'
;MNKYLKIILGVLGALLLAIGLLVVTFILEMKPDKDEEEKIWSQADAYLEDNFNDNFEIYDTLYDNMGNFGFEYAAKVRDKKTNTQFLVYYDDETKRMVDTYIADKWAKDLESEIRPFIKENFGETTNIFIFFNDTIGQELGIDPINLTSYKEFDVKPTIRITVPRKNSDGDEKLVDEFISFLRNEDKLQHGSVIIEYIAESGEILDNEWGKDF
;
A
#
# COMPACT_ATOMS: atom_id res chain seq x y z
N MET A 1 -47.97 35.22 -2.30
CA MET A 1 -46.52 34.90 -2.43
C MET A 1 -45.98 35.57 -3.68
N ASN A 2 -44.91 36.37 -3.57
CA ASN A 2 -44.35 37.13 -4.70
C ASN A 2 -43.88 36.17 -5.82
N LYS A 3 -44.09 36.53 -7.10
CA LYS A 3 -43.70 35.72 -8.27
C LYS A 3 -42.21 35.33 -8.21
N TYR A 4 -41.37 36.25 -7.74
CA TYR A 4 -39.94 36.03 -7.54
C TYR A 4 -39.63 34.96 -6.48
N LEU A 5 -40.38 34.93 -5.37
CA LEU A 5 -40.17 33.94 -4.31
C LEU A 5 -40.52 32.51 -4.78
N LYS A 6 -41.54 32.36 -5.64
CA LYS A 6 -41.88 31.07 -6.27
C LYS A 6 -40.75 30.55 -7.17
N ILE A 7 -40.14 31.45 -7.96
CA ILE A 7 -39.02 31.11 -8.85
C ILE A 7 -37.80 30.67 -8.03
N ILE A 8 -37.46 31.43 -6.99
CA ILE A 8 -36.32 31.12 -6.10
C ILE A 8 -36.50 29.76 -5.42
N LEU A 9 -37.68 29.50 -4.85
CA LEU A 9 -37.98 28.20 -4.22
C LEU A 9 -37.97 27.04 -5.21
N GLY A 10 -38.43 27.26 -6.45
CA GLY A 10 -38.37 26.26 -7.51
C GLY A 10 -36.92 25.91 -7.90
N VAL A 11 -36.06 26.92 -8.04
CA VAL A 11 -34.64 26.72 -8.35
C VAL A 11 -33.92 26.03 -7.20
N LEU A 12 -34.15 26.44 -5.95
CA LEU A 12 -33.60 25.77 -4.76
C LEU A 12 -34.04 24.31 -4.68
N GLY A 13 -35.32 24.02 -4.94
CA GLY A 13 -35.83 22.66 -4.97
C GLY A 13 -35.16 21.80 -6.03
N ALA A 14 -35.00 22.32 -7.25
CA ALA A 14 -34.30 21.62 -8.33
C ALA A 14 -32.82 21.36 -7.99
N LEU A 15 -32.15 22.35 -7.39
CA LEU A 15 -30.76 22.23 -6.97
C LEU A 15 -30.56 21.19 -5.86
N LEU A 16 -31.46 21.15 -4.87
CA LEU A 16 -31.46 20.11 -3.83
C LEU A 16 -31.71 18.72 -4.41
N LEU A 17 -32.63 18.59 -5.37
CA LEU A 17 -32.87 17.31 -6.06
C LEU A 17 -31.63 16.84 -6.84
N ALA A 18 -30.95 17.76 -7.53
CA ALA A 18 -29.73 17.45 -8.26
C ALA A 18 -28.60 17.00 -7.31
N ILE A 19 -28.39 17.71 -6.20
CA ILE A 19 -27.42 17.31 -5.16
C ILE A 19 -27.78 15.93 -4.59
N GLY A 20 -29.07 15.70 -4.30
CA GLY A 20 -29.54 14.40 -3.78
C GLY A 20 -29.23 13.25 -4.76
N LEU A 21 -29.45 13.47 -6.06
CA LEU A 21 -29.13 12.47 -7.09
C LEU A 21 -27.62 12.19 -7.16
N LEU A 22 -26.79 13.24 -7.10
CA LEU A 22 -25.33 13.09 -7.08
C LEU A 22 -24.84 12.30 -5.86
N VAL A 23 -25.41 12.56 -4.69
CA VAL A 23 -25.06 11.82 -3.46
C VAL A 23 -25.45 10.34 -3.58
N VAL A 24 -26.64 10.04 -4.12
CA VAL A 24 -27.10 8.65 -4.29
C VAL A 24 -26.24 7.89 -5.29
N THR A 25 -25.92 8.50 -6.44
CA THR A 25 -25.06 7.88 -7.46
C THR A 25 -23.67 7.60 -6.91
N PHE A 26 -23.06 8.55 -6.22
CA PHE A 26 -21.79 8.35 -5.53
C PHE A 26 -21.84 7.19 -4.54
N ILE A 27 -22.87 7.10 -3.69
CA ILE A 27 -23.00 5.98 -2.72
C ILE A 27 -23.13 4.62 -3.41
N LEU A 28 -23.73 4.57 -4.60
CA LEU A 28 -23.86 3.33 -5.36
C LEU A 28 -22.53 2.91 -5.99
N GLU A 29 -21.77 3.86 -6.54
CA GLU A 29 -20.43 3.60 -7.11
C GLU A 29 -19.40 3.17 -6.04
N MET A 30 -19.55 3.65 -4.80
CA MET A 30 -18.67 3.25 -3.69
C MET A 30 -18.94 1.83 -3.17
N LYS A 31 -19.95 1.13 -3.67
CA LYS A 31 -20.24 -0.25 -3.24
C LYS A 31 -19.52 -1.24 -4.14
N PRO A 32 -18.90 -2.29 -3.56
CA PRO A 32 -18.34 -3.36 -4.36
C PRO A 32 -19.45 -4.10 -5.12
N ASP A 33 -19.13 -4.48 -6.35
CA ASP A 33 -19.96 -5.33 -7.19
C ASP A 33 -19.65 -6.80 -6.87
N LYS A 34 -20.69 -7.57 -6.52
CA LYS A 34 -20.54 -8.98 -6.15
C LYS A 34 -20.07 -9.86 -7.30
N ASP A 35 -20.50 -9.57 -8.53
CA ASP A 35 -20.14 -10.36 -9.69
C ASP A 35 -18.64 -10.17 -10.00
N GLU A 36 -18.11 -8.95 -9.79
CA GLU A 36 -16.68 -8.67 -9.91
C GLU A 36 -15.88 -9.25 -8.73
N GLU A 37 -16.40 -9.24 -7.50
CA GLU A 37 -15.81 -9.95 -6.36
C GLU A 37 -15.68 -11.46 -6.62
N GLU A 38 -16.73 -12.11 -7.14
CA GLU A 38 -16.71 -13.53 -7.49
C GLU A 38 -15.74 -13.82 -8.64
N LYS A 39 -15.67 -12.94 -9.62
CA LYS A 39 -14.74 -13.05 -10.76
C LYS A 39 -13.29 -12.95 -10.31
N ILE A 40 -12.92 -11.98 -9.49
CA ILE A 40 -11.54 -11.86 -9.02
C ILE A 40 -11.14 -13.04 -8.14
N TRP A 41 -12.08 -13.57 -7.33
CA TRP A 41 -11.87 -14.79 -6.57
C TRP A 41 -11.55 -15.99 -7.46
N SER A 42 -12.36 -16.24 -8.49
CA SER A 42 -12.12 -17.36 -9.40
C SER A 42 -10.81 -17.21 -10.20
N GLN A 43 -10.44 -15.99 -10.57
CA GLN A 43 -9.18 -15.72 -11.27
C GLN A 43 -7.96 -15.92 -10.36
N ALA A 44 -8.04 -15.43 -9.12
CA ALA A 44 -6.98 -15.58 -8.14
C ALA A 44 -6.81 -17.04 -7.72
N ASP A 45 -7.91 -17.80 -7.57
CA ASP A 45 -7.86 -19.22 -7.22
C ASP A 45 -7.08 -20.02 -8.27
N ALA A 46 -7.45 -19.85 -9.56
CA ALA A 46 -6.73 -20.46 -10.67
C ALA A 46 -5.24 -20.02 -10.73
N TYR A 47 -4.97 -18.75 -10.47
CA TYR A 47 -3.60 -18.24 -10.43
C TYR A 47 -2.76 -18.88 -9.31
N LEU A 48 -3.35 -19.07 -8.13
CA LEU A 48 -2.68 -19.72 -7.00
C LEU A 48 -2.46 -21.21 -7.26
N GLU A 49 -3.39 -21.92 -7.91
CA GLU A 49 -3.20 -23.31 -8.32
C GLU A 49 -2.02 -23.48 -9.27
N ASP A 50 -1.84 -22.52 -10.20
CA ASP A 50 -0.78 -22.58 -11.23
C ASP A 50 0.60 -22.15 -10.70
N ASN A 51 0.66 -21.21 -9.76
CA ASN A 51 1.92 -20.54 -9.36
C ASN A 51 2.35 -20.82 -7.91
N PHE A 52 1.43 -21.29 -7.07
CA PHE A 52 1.64 -21.49 -5.63
C PHE A 52 1.29 -22.94 -5.24
N ASN A 53 1.16 -23.20 -3.93
CA ASN A 53 0.75 -24.49 -3.40
C ASN A 53 -0.36 -24.29 -2.35
N ASP A 54 -0.88 -25.39 -1.81
CA ASP A 54 -2.01 -25.37 -0.86
C ASP A 54 -1.73 -24.62 0.47
N ASN A 55 -0.52 -24.07 0.69
CA ASN A 55 -0.24 -23.24 1.87
C ASN A 55 -0.78 -21.81 1.75
N PHE A 56 -1.31 -21.43 0.59
CA PHE A 56 -1.85 -20.09 0.34
C PHE A 56 -3.38 -20.14 0.36
N GLU A 57 -4.02 -19.11 0.92
CA GLU A 57 -5.48 -19.03 0.97
C GLU A 57 -5.98 -17.63 0.66
N ILE A 58 -7.01 -17.53 -0.17
CA ILE A 58 -7.78 -16.30 -0.36
C ILE A 58 -8.71 -16.16 0.85
N TYR A 59 -8.70 -14.99 1.49
CA TYR A 59 -9.51 -14.76 2.69
C TYR A 59 -10.50 -13.60 2.57
N ASP A 60 -10.32 -12.71 1.60
CA ASP A 60 -11.15 -11.51 1.41
C ASP A 60 -10.88 -10.90 0.02
N THR A 61 -11.63 -9.85 -0.33
CA THR A 61 -11.47 -9.05 -1.55
C THR A 61 -11.19 -7.60 -1.20
N LEU A 62 -10.39 -6.91 -2.02
CA LEU A 62 -10.17 -5.47 -1.98
C LEU A 62 -10.82 -4.84 -3.21
N TYR A 63 -11.72 -3.89 -2.98
CA TYR A 63 -12.29 -3.02 -4.02
C TYR A 63 -11.67 -1.63 -3.90
N ASP A 64 -10.98 -1.18 -4.95
CA ASP A 64 -10.39 0.15 -5.02
C ASP A 64 -11.37 1.17 -5.61
N ASN A 65 -12.34 1.54 -4.79
CA ASN A 65 -13.37 2.51 -5.12
C ASN A 65 -12.85 3.94 -5.41
N MET A 66 -11.57 4.21 -5.16
CA MET A 66 -10.96 5.55 -5.28
C MET A 66 -9.85 5.63 -6.34
N GLY A 67 -9.51 4.52 -7.01
CA GLY A 67 -8.49 4.48 -8.06
C GLY A 67 -7.08 4.80 -7.56
N ASN A 68 -6.72 4.29 -6.38
CA ASN A 68 -5.38 4.39 -5.80
C ASN A 68 -4.40 3.33 -6.35
N PHE A 69 -4.91 2.25 -6.93
CA PHE A 69 -4.13 1.09 -7.37
C PHE A 69 -4.28 0.87 -8.89
N GLY A 70 -3.38 0.05 -9.46
CA GLY A 70 -3.45 -0.39 -10.86
C GLY A 70 -4.52 -1.44 -11.17
N PHE A 71 -5.47 -1.64 -10.24
CA PHE A 71 -6.56 -2.60 -10.34
C PHE A 71 -7.83 -2.02 -9.71
N GLU A 72 -9.00 -2.51 -10.15
CA GLU A 72 -10.28 -2.21 -9.50
C GLU A 72 -10.57 -3.20 -8.36
N TYR A 73 -10.29 -4.49 -8.59
CA TYR A 73 -10.48 -5.56 -7.63
C TYR A 73 -9.22 -6.40 -7.46
N ALA A 74 -8.91 -6.77 -6.22
CA ALA A 74 -7.84 -7.70 -5.89
C ALA A 74 -8.32 -8.74 -4.87
N ALA A 75 -7.89 -9.99 -5.03
CA ALA A 75 -8.04 -11.00 -4.00
C ALA A 75 -6.98 -10.78 -2.92
N LYS A 76 -7.38 -10.78 -1.64
CA LYS A 76 -6.44 -10.77 -0.52
C LYS A 76 -6.06 -12.19 -0.17
N VAL A 77 -4.76 -12.47 -0.24
CA VAL A 77 -4.21 -13.81 -0.07
C VAL A 77 -3.28 -13.83 1.14
N ARG A 78 -3.22 -14.97 1.83
CA ARG A 78 -2.35 -15.19 2.97
C ARG A 78 -1.51 -16.46 2.80
N ASP A 79 -0.22 -16.34 3.03
CA ASP A 79 0.65 -17.48 3.30
C ASP A 79 0.41 -17.97 4.74
N LYS A 80 -0.16 -19.17 4.89
CA LYS A 80 -0.49 -19.76 6.20
C LYS A 80 0.73 -20.06 7.07
N LYS A 81 1.93 -20.21 6.48
CA LYS A 81 3.17 -20.51 7.23
C LYS A 81 3.79 -19.27 7.82
N THR A 82 3.91 -18.20 7.03
CA THR A 82 4.60 -16.96 7.42
C THR A 82 3.64 -15.87 7.91
N ASN A 83 2.34 -16.06 7.68
CA ASN A 83 1.31 -15.05 7.88
C ASN A 83 1.61 -13.76 7.08
N THR A 84 2.27 -13.87 5.93
CA THR A 84 2.43 -12.78 4.97
C THR A 84 1.12 -12.63 4.20
N GLN A 85 0.63 -11.40 4.14
CA GLN A 85 -0.58 -11.03 3.39
C GLN A 85 -0.14 -10.28 2.15
N PHE A 86 -0.79 -10.58 1.02
CA PHE A 86 -0.46 -10.00 -0.27
C PHE A 86 -1.71 -9.97 -1.16
N LEU A 87 -1.60 -9.31 -2.30
CA LEU A 87 -2.68 -9.16 -3.26
C LEU A 87 -2.41 -10.01 -4.49
N VAL A 88 -3.48 -10.56 -5.05
CA VAL A 88 -3.49 -11.15 -6.39
C VAL A 88 -4.55 -10.41 -7.19
N TYR A 89 -4.17 -9.83 -8.32
CA TYR A 89 -5.06 -9.00 -9.12
C TYR A 89 -4.82 -9.12 -10.61
N TYR A 90 -5.81 -8.73 -11.39
CA TYR A 90 -5.66 -8.58 -12.84
C TYR A 90 -5.10 -7.20 -13.14
N ASP A 91 -3.86 -7.14 -13.58
CA ASP A 91 -3.19 -5.91 -13.94
C ASP A 91 -3.70 -5.39 -15.29
N ASP A 92 -4.28 -4.20 -15.28
CA ASP A 92 -4.93 -3.63 -16.46
C ASP A 92 -3.95 -3.15 -17.52
N GLU A 93 -2.70 -2.88 -17.18
CA GLU A 93 -1.68 -2.44 -18.13
C GLU A 93 -1.11 -3.62 -18.92
N THR A 94 -0.72 -4.68 -18.22
CA THR A 94 -0.10 -5.88 -18.79
C THR A 94 -1.13 -6.91 -19.27
N LYS A 95 -2.40 -6.78 -18.86
CA LYS A 95 -3.52 -7.68 -19.14
C LYS A 95 -3.26 -9.11 -18.64
N ARG A 96 -2.74 -9.24 -17.42
CA ARG A 96 -2.36 -10.52 -16.80
C ARG A 96 -2.67 -10.51 -15.31
N MET A 97 -2.83 -11.70 -14.74
CA MET A 97 -2.81 -11.87 -13.29
C MET A 97 -1.38 -11.63 -12.78
N VAL A 98 -1.26 -10.86 -11.72
CA VAL A 98 -0.02 -10.60 -10.99
C VAL A 98 -0.27 -10.73 -9.49
N ASP A 99 0.81 -10.82 -8.72
CA ASP A 99 0.77 -10.87 -7.27
C ASP A 99 1.87 -10.01 -6.64
N THR A 100 1.63 -9.61 -5.40
CA THR A 100 2.57 -8.80 -4.60
C THR A 100 3.39 -9.62 -3.60
N TYR A 101 3.37 -10.95 -3.67
CA TYR A 101 3.86 -11.81 -2.58
C TYR A 101 5.34 -11.57 -2.24
N ILE A 102 6.20 -11.50 -3.25
CA ILE A 102 7.64 -11.28 -3.05
C ILE A 102 7.89 -9.88 -2.46
N ALA A 103 7.20 -8.87 -2.97
CA ALA A 103 7.30 -7.50 -2.47
C ALA A 103 6.91 -7.40 -0.99
N ASP A 104 5.73 -7.94 -0.63
CA ASP A 104 5.22 -7.94 0.75
C ASP A 104 6.09 -8.76 1.70
N LYS A 105 6.58 -9.91 1.23
CA LYS A 105 7.46 -10.77 2.03
C LYS A 105 8.79 -10.08 2.32
N TRP A 106 9.42 -9.48 1.31
CA TRP A 106 10.67 -8.77 1.46
C TRP A 106 10.53 -7.49 2.28
N ALA A 107 9.42 -6.76 2.13
CA ALA A 107 9.08 -5.62 2.98
C ALA A 107 9.02 -6.03 4.46
N LYS A 108 8.30 -7.12 4.78
CA LYS A 108 8.18 -7.64 6.14
C LYS A 108 9.52 -8.12 6.71
N ASP A 109 10.36 -8.75 5.89
CA ASP A 109 11.69 -9.21 6.31
C ASP A 109 12.61 -8.02 6.62
N LEU A 110 12.67 -7.03 5.73
CA LEU A 110 13.47 -5.82 5.95
C LEU A 110 12.95 -5.04 7.16
N GLU A 111 11.62 -4.89 7.33
CA GLU A 111 11.04 -4.23 8.50
C GLU A 111 11.50 -4.90 9.80
N SER A 112 11.47 -6.23 9.85
CA SER A 112 11.93 -6.99 11.02
C SER A 112 13.41 -6.77 11.33
N GLU A 113 14.26 -6.58 10.32
CA GLU A 113 15.69 -6.31 10.51
C GLU A 113 15.97 -4.89 11.01
N ILE A 114 15.20 -3.90 10.55
CA ILE A 114 15.46 -2.48 10.85
C ILE A 114 14.69 -1.95 12.06
N ARG A 115 13.60 -2.63 12.46
CA ARG A 115 12.73 -2.19 13.56
C ARG A 115 13.48 -1.90 14.87
N PRO A 116 14.49 -2.68 15.30
CA PRO A 116 15.25 -2.36 16.51
C PRO A 116 15.93 -0.98 16.44
N PHE A 117 16.60 -0.67 15.32
CA PHE A 117 17.23 0.63 15.10
C PHE A 117 16.21 1.77 15.16
N ILE A 118 15.08 1.59 14.48
CA ILE A 118 14.02 2.62 14.42
C ILE A 118 13.44 2.90 15.81
N LYS A 119 13.15 1.85 16.58
CA LYS A 119 12.63 2.00 17.95
C LYS A 119 13.61 2.73 18.87
N GLU A 120 14.89 2.39 18.78
CA GLU A 120 15.94 2.98 19.63
C GLU A 120 16.21 4.46 19.29
N ASN A 121 16.19 4.82 18.00
CA ASN A 121 16.65 6.13 17.55
C ASN A 121 15.54 7.12 17.21
N PHE A 122 14.42 6.65 16.63
CA PHE A 122 13.28 7.50 16.26
C PHE A 122 12.13 7.41 17.26
N GLY A 123 12.06 6.32 18.03
CA GLY A 123 11.09 6.09 19.10
C GLY A 123 10.14 4.93 18.83
N GLU A 124 9.62 4.33 19.89
CA GLU A 124 8.83 3.09 19.86
C GLU A 124 7.59 3.15 18.96
N THR A 125 6.94 4.32 18.93
CA THR A 125 5.71 4.61 18.19
C THR A 125 5.94 5.05 16.74
N THR A 126 7.20 5.05 16.27
CA THR A 126 7.53 5.35 14.88
C THR A 126 7.02 4.22 13.98
N ASN A 127 6.29 4.60 12.93
CA ASN A 127 5.78 3.67 11.93
C ASN A 127 6.73 3.59 10.74
N ILE A 128 6.79 2.41 10.13
CA ILE A 128 7.65 2.12 8.98
C ILE A 128 6.77 1.47 7.92
N PHE A 129 6.88 1.96 6.69
CA PHE A 129 6.32 1.31 5.51
C PHE A 129 7.43 1.11 4.50
N ILE A 130 7.53 -0.10 3.94
CA ILE A 130 8.58 -0.47 3.01
C ILE A 130 7.92 -0.87 1.71
N PHE A 131 8.31 -0.21 0.63
CA PHE A 131 7.76 -0.41 -0.70
C PHE A 131 8.82 -1.02 -1.60
N PHE A 132 8.61 -2.25 -2.02
CA PHE A 132 9.25 -2.83 -3.20
C PHE A 132 8.31 -2.61 -4.40
N ASN A 133 8.82 -2.80 -5.63
CA ASN A 133 7.92 -2.89 -6.78
C ASN A 133 6.99 -4.09 -6.57
N ASP A 134 5.68 -3.85 -6.61
CA ASP A 134 4.63 -4.86 -6.38
C ASP A 134 4.85 -6.12 -7.23
N THR A 135 5.29 -5.96 -8.48
CA THR A 135 5.49 -7.07 -9.43
C THR A 135 6.93 -7.62 -9.48
N ILE A 136 7.78 -7.24 -8.52
CA ILE A 136 9.21 -7.59 -8.52
C ILE A 136 9.46 -9.12 -8.58
N GLY A 137 8.55 -9.91 -8.01
CA GLY A 137 8.62 -11.37 -8.05
C GLY A 137 8.55 -11.90 -9.47
N GLN A 138 7.60 -11.41 -10.28
CA GLN A 138 7.47 -11.84 -11.67
C GLN A 138 8.56 -11.22 -12.56
N GLU A 139 8.94 -9.96 -12.32
CA GLU A 139 10.00 -9.28 -13.07
C GLU A 139 11.35 -10.02 -12.96
N LEU A 140 11.67 -10.51 -11.76
CA LEU A 140 12.91 -11.24 -11.48
C LEU A 140 12.78 -12.76 -11.71
N GLY A 141 11.58 -13.26 -12.03
CA GLY A 141 11.32 -14.69 -12.21
C GLY A 141 11.55 -15.52 -10.95
N ILE A 142 11.22 -14.96 -9.78
CA ILE A 142 11.41 -15.61 -8.48
C ILE A 142 10.28 -16.61 -8.26
N ASP A 143 10.65 -17.83 -7.90
CA ASP A 143 9.69 -18.86 -7.49
C ASP A 143 9.16 -18.52 -6.07
N PRO A 144 7.85 -18.26 -5.91
CA PRO A 144 7.27 -17.93 -4.62
C PRO A 144 7.35 -19.08 -3.59
N ILE A 145 7.59 -20.32 -4.03
CA ILE A 145 7.73 -21.48 -3.17
C ILE A 145 9.17 -21.58 -2.62
N ASN A 146 10.16 -21.20 -3.44
CA ASN A 146 11.59 -21.28 -3.12
C ASN A 146 12.18 -19.89 -2.88
N LEU A 147 11.84 -19.32 -1.73
CA LEU A 147 12.17 -17.94 -1.38
C LEU A 147 13.68 -17.67 -1.37
N THR A 148 14.07 -16.62 -2.09
CA THR A 148 15.39 -16.00 -2.06
C THR A 148 15.37 -14.71 -1.24
N SER A 149 16.52 -14.32 -0.70
CA SER A 149 16.63 -13.04 0.00
C SER A 149 16.65 -11.86 -0.98
N TYR A 150 16.01 -10.74 -0.63
CA TYR A 150 16.14 -9.49 -1.40
C TYR A 150 17.59 -9.01 -1.53
N LYS A 151 18.47 -9.41 -0.60
CA LYS A 151 19.90 -9.06 -0.60
C LYS A 151 20.68 -9.68 -1.76
N GLU A 152 20.13 -10.69 -2.41
CA GLU A 152 20.73 -11.35 -3.58
C GLU A 152 20.48 -10.56 -4.88
N PHE A 153 19.67 -9.50 -4.84
CA PHE A 153 19.25 -8.72 -6.00
C PHE A 153 19.63 -7.25 -5.85
N ASP A 154 19.87 -6.59 -6.99
CA ASP A 154 20.07 -5.13 -7.02
C ASP A 154 18.71 -4.42 -7.04
N VAL A 155 18.07 -4.39 -5.87
CA VAL A 155 16.76 -3.78 -5.64
C VAL A 155 16.88 -2.47 -4.88
N LYS A 156 15.92 -1.56 -5.11
CA LYS A 156 15.91 -0.20 -4.55
C LYS A 156 14.56 0.10 -3.92
N PRO A 157 14.22 -0.53 -2.78
CA PRO A 157 12.96 -0.24 -2.10
C PRO A 157 12.95 1.18 -1.52
N THR A 158 11.76 1.70 -1.29
CA THR A 158 11.53 2.93 -0.53
C THR A 158 11.12 2.60 0.90
N ILE A 159 11.84 3.14 1.87
CA ILE A 159 11.53 3.04 3.29
C ILE A 159 10.92 4.38 3.74
N ARG A 160 9.62 4.40 4.01
CA ARG A 160 8.91 5.55 4.59
C ARG A 160 8.87 5.40 6.11
N ILE A 161 9.38 6.38 6.83
CA ILE A 161 9.40 6.43 8.29
C ILE A 161 8.52 7.60 8.73
N THR A 162 7.46 7.27 9.46
CA THR A 162 6.50 8.26 9.97
C THR A 162 6.73 8.47 11.46
N VAL A 163 7.23 9.65 11.81
CA VAL A 163 7.70 10.01 13.15
C VAL A 163 6.62 10.85 13.86
N PRO A 164 6.11 10.43 15.03
CA PRO A 164 4.98 11.08 15.70
C PRO A 164 5.42 12.30 16.54
N ARG A 165 6.19 13.22 15.95
CA ARG A 165 6.61 14.49 16.55
C ARG A 165 6.98 15.48 15.45
N LYS A 166 7.24 16.74 15.82
CA LYS A 166 7.83 17.71 14.89
C LYS A 166 9.27 17.32 14.54
N ASN A 167 9.70 17.79 13.37
CA ASN A 167 11.07 17.76 12.91
C ASN A 167 12.02 18.37 13.97
N SER A 168 13.21 17.78 14.11
CA SER A 168 14.29 18.28 14.94
C SER A 168 15.59 18.39 14.14
N ASP A 169 16.44 19.37 14.48
CA ASP A 169 17.72 19.60 13.78
C ASP A 169 18.65 18.37 13.74
N GLY A 170 18.44 17.39 14.63
CA GLY A 170 19.21 16.14 14.67
C GLY A 170 18.72 15.04 13.73
N ASP A 171 17.54 15.19 13.14
CA ASP A 171 16.87 14.13 12.38
C ASP A 171 17.62 13.78 11.09
N GLU A 172 18.20 14.80 10.44
CA GLU A 172 19.00 14.57 9.24
C GLU A 172 20.19 13.65 9.52
N LYS A 173 20.86 13.88 10.66
CA LYS A 173 21.98 13.05 11.12
C LYS A 173 21.55 11.64 11.48
N LEU A 174 20.37 11.47 12.11
CA LEU A 174 19.82 10.15 12.40
C LEU A 174 19.48 9.37 11.13
N VAL A 175 19.01 10.05 10.07
CA VAL A 175 18.78 9.40 8.77
C VAL A 175 20.09 8.99 8.12
N ASP A 176 21.13 9.82 8.18
CA ASP A 176 22.45 9.43 7.65
C ASP A 176 23.05 8.24 8.41
N GLU A 177 22.86 8.20 9.73
CA GLU A 177 23.24 7.06 10.57
C GLU A 177 22.41 5.81 10.23
N PHE A 178 21.11 5.96 9.97
CA PHE A 178 20.25 4.87 9.54
C PHE A 178 20.67 4.30 8.19
N ILE A 179 20.93 5.16 7.19
CA ILE A 179 21.44 4.75 5.88
C ILE A 179 22.79 4.05 6.03
N SER A 180 23.66 4.58 6.89
CA SER A 180 24.96 3.95 7.18
C SER A 180 24.78 2.57 7.83
N PHE A 181 23.85 2.42 8.76
CA PHE A 181 23.49 1.14 9.37
C PHE A 181 23.00 0.14 8.30
N LEU A 182 22.10 0.57 7.40
CA LEU A 182 21.58 -0.28 6.34
C LEU A 182 22.69 -0.87 5.46
N ARG A 183 23.66 -0.03 5.07
CA ARG A 183 24.76 -0.42 4.18
C ARG A 183 25.84 -1.22 4.90
N ASN A 184 26.27 -0.75 6.09
CA ASN A 184 27.40 -1.33 6.82
C ASN A 184 27.07 -2.68 7.46
N GLU A 185 25.81 -2.91 7.84
CA GLU A 185 25.35 -4.19 8.38
C GLU A 185 24.76 -5.12 7.31
N ASP A 186 24.98 -4.80 6.03
CA ASP A 186 24.50 -5.57 4.89
C ASP A 186 22.99 -5.87 4.99
N LYS A 187 22.22 -4.84 5.37
CA LYS A 187 20.75 -4.87 5.39
C LYS A 187 20.22 -4.54 4.01
N LEU A 188 20.65 -3.42 3.44
CA LEU A 188 20.21 -2.94 2.15
C LEU A 188 21.27 -2.03 1.55
N GLN A 189 21.70 -2.33 0.32
CA GLN A 189 22.78 -1.57 -0.34
C GLN A 189 22.29 -0.29 -1.02
N HIS A 190 21.10 -0.33 -1.61
CA HIS A 190 20.52 0.79 -2.36
C HIS A 190 19.05 0.99 -1.99
N GLY A 191 18.57 2.23 -2.04
CA GLY A 191 17.16 2.54 -1.81
C GLY A 191 16.92 4.02 -1.54
N SER A 192 15.72 4.31 -1.06
CA SER A 192 15.31 5.66 -0.68
C SER A 192 14.73 5.64 0.73
N VAL A 193 15.09 6.62 1.56
CA VAL A 193 14.43 6.87 2.85
C VAL A 193 13.61 8.13 2.74
N ILE A 194 12.33 8.07 3.10
CA ILE A 194 11.43 9.21 3.20
C ILE A 194 11.00 9.36 4.65
N ILE A 195 11.11 10.57 5.20
CA ILE A 195 10.66 10.91 6.53
C ILE A 195 9.41 11.78 6.44
N GLU A 196 8.41 11.42 7.24
CA GLU A 196 7.18 12.19 7.42
C GLU A 196 6.95 12.44 8.92
N TYR A 197 6.46 13.62 9.26
CA TYR A 197 6.20 14.03 10.64
C TYR A 197 4.72 14.21 10.87
N ILE A 198 4.15 13.48 11.83
CA ILE A 198 2.73 13.55 12.15
C ILE A 198 2.48 13.82 13.63
N ALA A 199 1.35 14.44 13.94
CA ALA A 199 0.83 14.51 15.29
C ALA A 199 0.25 13.15 15.70
N GLU A 200 0.03 12.95 17.00
CA GLU A 200 -0.75 11.81 17.50
C GLU A 200 -2.17 11.75 16.90
N SER A 201 -2.72 12.90 16.48
CA SER A 201 -4.01 13.00 15.79
C SER A 201 -3.95 12.62 14.30
N GLY A 202 -2.76 12.36 13.74
CA GLY A 202 -2.55 12.09 12.32
C GLY A 202 -2.37 13.32 11.43
N GLU A 203 -2.37 14.53 12.00
CA GLU A 203 -2.09 15.76 11.25
C GLU A 203 -0.63 15.82 10.81
N ILE A 204 -0.38 16.17 9.55
CA ILE A 204 0.97 16.40 9.04
C ILE A 204 1.55 17.65 9.71
N LEU A 205 2.71 17.52 10.34
CA LEU A 205 3.36 18.57 11.13
C LEU A 205 4.43 19.35 10.37
N ASP A 206 5.00 18.76 9.34
CA ASP A 206 6.05 19.35 8.52
C ASP A 206 6.07 18.70 7.13
N ASN A 207 6.79 19.31 6.19
CA ASN A 207 6.98 18.72 4.86
C ASN A 207 7.77 17.41 4.96
N GLU A 208 7.36 16.42 4.18
CA GLU A 208 8.17 15.23 3.99
C GLU A 208 9.47 15.57 3.26
N TRP A 209 10.52 14.80 3.57
CA TRP A 209 11.81 14.90 2.89
C TRP A 209 12.46 13.51 2.83
N GLY A 210 13.46 13.33 1.97
CA GLY A 210 14.08 12.03 1.81
C GLY A 210 15.48 12.08 1.22
N LYS A 211 16.15 10.92 1.25
CA LYS A 211 17.50 10.69 0.72
C LYS A 211 17.54 9.36 -0.02
N ASP A 212 18.17 9.38 -1.18
CA ASP A 212 18.54 8.17 -1.93
C ASP A 212 19.95 7.72 -1.52
N PHE A 213 20.23 6.42 -1.59
CA PHE A 213 21.54 5.84 -1.27
C PHE A 213 21.88 4.60 -2.09
#